data_AF-A0A174K4D9-F1
#
_entry.id   AF-A0A174K4D9-F1
#
_cell.length_a   1.000
_cell.length_b   1.000
_cell.length_c   1.000
_cell.angle_alpha   90.00
_cell.angle_beta   90.00
_cell.angle_gamma   90.00
#
_symmetry.space_group_name_H-M   'P 1'
#
loop_
_entity.id
_entity.type
_entity.pdbx_description
1 polymer ?
#
loop_
_entity_poly.entity_id
_entity_poly.type
_entity_poly.pdbx_seq_one_letter_code
_entity_poly.pdbx_strand_id
1 'polypeptide(L)' 'MVDRSNLKLNDTIEREIEIWRGTVHGQAVWSMYHNGSSYESICDLMGINYEEFCEEAEG' A
#
# COMPACT_ATOMS: atom_id res chain seq x y z
N MET A 1 -1.32 -10.27 12.95
CA MET A 1 -1.63 -10.49 11.53
C MET A 1 -1.91 -9.11 10.99
N VAL A 2 -1.19 -8.64 9.98
CA VAL A 2 -1.49 -7.29 9.46
C VAL A 2 -2.77 -7.39 8.69
N ASP A 3 -3.80 -6.71 9.17
CA ASP A 3 -5.11 -6.67 8.55
C ASP A 3 -4.99 -6.03 7.15
N ARG A 4 -4.88 -6.89 6.14
CA ARG A 4 -4.87 -6.51 4.73
C ARG A 4 -6.28 -6.56 4.13
N SER A 5 -7.25 -6.07 4.88
CA SER A 5 -8.67 -6.16 4.55
C SER A 5 -9.09 -5.19 3.43
N ASN A 6 -8.23 -4.22 3.09
CA ASN A 6 -8.48 -3.26 2.03
C ASN A 6 -7.97 -3.77 0.68
N LEU A 7 -8.82 -4.51 -0.03
CA LEU A 7 -8.48 -5.12 -1.33
C LEU A 7 -8.09 -4.08 -2.39
N LYS A 8 -8.78 -2.92 -2.42
CA LYS A 8 -8.49 -1.83 -3.37
C LYS A 8 -7.10 -1.25 -3.14
N LEU A 9 -6.73 -1.05 -1.88
CA LEU A 9 -5.41 -0.57 -1.52
C LEU A 9 -4.33 -1.62 -1.75
N ASN A 10 -4.61 -2.91 -1.49
CA ASN A 10 -3.68 -3.99 -1.82
C ASN A 10 -3.34 -4.01 -3.31
N ASP A 11 -4.35 -3.97 -4.19
CA ASP A 11 -4.15 -3.96 -5.64
C ASP A 11 -3.30 -2.75 -6.08
N THR A 12 -3.55 -1.59 -5.47
CA THR A 12 -2.77 -0.37 -5.75
C THR A 12 -1.31 -0.51 -5.31
N ILE A 13 -1.06 -1.09 -4.14
CA ILE A 13 0.31 -1.34 -3.62
C ILE A 13 1.02 -2.35 -4.52
N GLU A 14 0.37 -3.45 -4.88
CA GLU A 14 0.94 -4.48 -5.75
C GLU A 14 1.30 -3.91 -7.13
N ARG A 15 0.40 -3.10 -7.70
CA ARG A 15 0.63 -2.42 -8.97
C ARG A 15 1.79 -1.43 -8.91
N GLU A 16 1.94 -0.69 -7.83
CA GLU A 16 3.09 0.21 -7.64
C GLU A 16 4.41 -0.57 -7.55
N ILE A 17 4.41 -1.70 -6.82
CA ILE A 17 5.57 -2.59 -6.76
C ILE A 17 5.95 -3.10 -8.16
N GLU A 18 4.96 -3.44 -8.99
CA GLU A 18 5.20 -3.89 -10.36
C GLU A 18 5.71 -2.77 -11.28
N ILE A 19 5.11 -1.57 -11.22
CA ILE A 19 5.55 -0.40 -12.00
C ILE A 19 7.00 -0.04 -11.67
N TRP A 20 7.35 -0.07 -10.38
CA TRP A 20 8.68 0.29 -9.87
C TRP A 20 9.58 -0.92 -9.65
N ARG A 21 9.25 -2.07 -10.25
CA ARG A 21 9.98 -3.32 -10.04
C ARG A 21 11.44 -3.17 -10.46
N GLY A 22 12.34 -3.54 -9.56
CA GLY A 22 13.79 -3.44 -9.77
C GLY A 22 14.39 -2.07 -9.41
N THR A 23 13.57 -1.11 -8.97
CA THR A 23 14.04 0.15 -8.39
C THR A 23 14.09 0.08 -6.86
N VAL A 24 14.83 1.00 -6.23
CA VAL A 24 14.87 1.14 -4.77
C VAL A 24 13.47 1.43 -4.21
N HIS A 25 12.67 2.25 -4.91
CA HIS A 25 11.31 2.59 -4.49
C HIS A 25 10.41 1.35 -4.44
N GLY A 26 10.34 0.57 -5.52
CA GLY A 26 9.51 -0.65 -5.56
C GLY A 26 9.97 -1.71 -4.54
N GLN A 27 11.28 -1.83 -4.30
CA GLN A 27 11.79 -2.70 -3.23
C GLN A 27 11.42 -2.22 -1.82
N ALA A 28 11.42 -0.91 -1.57
CA ALA A 28 11.02 -0.34 -0.30
C ALA A 28 9.53 -0.57 -0.02
N VAL A 29 8.65 -0.30 -1.00
CA VAL A 29 7.20 -0.56 -0.91
C VAL A 29 6.92 -2.05 -0.68
N TRP A 30 7.57 -2.94 -1.43
CA TRP A 30 7.45 -4.40 -1.25
C TRP A 30 7.87 -4.84 0.15
N SER A 31 9.01 -4.34 0.64
CA SER A 31 9.51 -4.66 1.97
C SER A 31 8.52 -4.24 3.05
N MET A 32 7.99 -3.02 2.98
CA MET A 32 7.00 -2.53 3.95
C MET A 32 5.69 -3.31 3.89
N TYR A 33 5.21 -3.61 2.68
CA TYR A 33 3.98 -4.38 2.49
C TYR A 33 4.08 -5.80 3.07
N HIS A 34 5.18 -6.50 2.82
CA HIS A 34 5.40 -7.88 3.28
C HIS A 34 5.89 -7.99 4.73
N ASN A 35 6.64 -7.01 5.25
CA ASN A 35 7.09 -6.99 6.65
C ASN A 35 6.03 -6.49 7.62
N GLY A 36 4.84 -6.15 7.12
CA GLY A 36 3.70 -5.82 7.96
C GLY A 36 3.67 -4.36 8.44
N SER A 37 4.21 -3.43 7.65
CA SER A 37 3.98 -2.01 7.90
C SER A 37 2.51 -1.63 7.68
N SER A 38 2.05 -0.61 8.40
CA SER A 38 0.70 -0.06 8.26
C SER A 38 0.46 0.50 6.87
N TYR A 39 -0.80 0.48 6.43
CA TYR A 39 -1.18 1.08 5.15
C TYR A 39 -0.86 2.56 5.06
N GLU A 40 -1.09 3.33 6.13
CA GLU A 40 -0.73 4.75 6.18
C GLU A 40 0.75 4.98 5.82
N SER A 41 1.65 4.21 6.43
CA SER A 41 3.10 4.34 6.18
C SER A 41 3.49 3.92 4.77
N ILE A 42 2.78 2.95 4.19
CA ILE A 42 3.00 2.53 2.80
C ILE A 42 2.49 3.60 1.84
N CYS A 43 1.32 4.19 2.12
CA CYS A 43 0.73 5.26 1.32
C CYS A 43 1.59 6.53 1.34
N ASP A 44 2.15 6.89 2.50
CA ASP A 44 3.08 8.02 2.64
C ASP A 44 4.32 7.84 1.75
N LEU A 45 4.89 6.63 1.72
CA LEU A 45 6.01 6.30 0.84
C LEU A 45 5.64 6.39 -0.65
N MET A 46 4.44 5.93 -1.01
CA MET A 46 3.91 5.99 -2.38
C MET A 46 3.46 7.40 -2.79
N GLY A 47 3.29 8.32 -1.83
CA GLY A 47 2.77 9.66 -2.07
C GLY A 47 1.27 9.69 -2.41
N ILE A 48 0.51 8.69 -1.97
CA ILE A 48 -0.96 8.61 -2.15
C ILE A 48 -1.68 8.88 -0.84
N ASN A 49 -2.90 9.42 -0.90
CA ASN A 49 -3.68 9.64 0.31
C ASN A 49 -4.39 8.35 0.74
N TYR A 50 -4.03 7.82 1.91
CA TYR A 50 -4.68 6.65 2.50
C TYR A 50 -6.18 6.86 2.73
N GLU A 51 -6.60 8.08 3.07
CA GLU A 51 -8.00 8.41 3.37
C GLU A 51 -8.93 8.11 2.18
N GLU A 52 -8.47 8.28 0.94
CA GLU A 52 -9.22 7.93 -0.28
C GLU A 52 -9.53 6.44 -0.41
N PHE A 53 -8.82 5.60 0.35
CA PHE A 53 -9.04 4.16 0.41
C PHE A 53 -9.82 3.74 1.67
N CYS A 54 -9.99 4.64 2.63
CA CYS A 54 -10.81 4.43 3.83
C CYS A 54 -12.29 4.77 3.62
N GLU A 55 -12.63 5.52 2.57
CA GLU A 55 -14.03 5.85 2.22
C GLU A 55 -14.77 4.66 1.60
N GLU A 56 -15.41 3.86 2.47
CA GLU A 56 -16.85 3.57 2.50
C GLU A 56 -17.11 2.59 3.66
N ALA A 57 -17.16 3.12 4.90
CA ALA A 57 -17.88 2.50 6.01
C ALA A 57 -19.08 3.38 6.42
N GLU A 58 -19.63 4.14 5.47
CA GLU A 58 -20.94 4.76 5.59
C GLU A 58 -21.94 3.98 4.73
N GLY A 59 -22.59 3.01 5.37
CA GLY A 59 -23.69 2.21 4.84
C GLY A 59 -24.32 1.37 5.93
#